data_AF-A0A661DC60-F1
#
_entry.id   AF-A0A661DC60-F1
#
_cell.length_a   1.000
_cell.length_b   1.000
_cell.length_c   1.000
_cell.angle_alpha   90.00
_cell.angle_beta   90.00
_cell.angle_gamma   90.00
#
_symmetry.space_group_name_H-M   'P 1'
#
loop_
_entity.id
_entity.type
_entity.pdbx_description
1 polymer ?
#
loop_
_entity_poly.entity_id
_entity_poly.type
_entity_poly.pdbx_seq_one_letter_code
_entity_poly.pdbx_strand_id
1 'polypeptide(L)' 'MTDSDEELMLIGEIVVDHAENLFIHACVHTDFCIQEVGNVVVFGGVNRLIWHPKHGFYCDKKYCTQNFMESMKEMMVKSI' A
#
# COMPACT_ATOMS: atom_id res chain seq x y z
N MET A 1 -15.01 -21.76 7.06
CA MET A 1 -15.03 -20.39 6.55
C MET A 1 -16.48 -19.99 6.45
N THR A 2 -16.81 -18.89 7.11
CA THR A 2 -18.07 -18.17 6.89
C THR A 2 -17.96 -17.35 5.61
N ASP A 3 -19.06 -17.01 4.95
CA ASP A 3 -19.05 -16.14 3.77
C ASP A 3 -18.27 -14.82 4.02
N SER A 4 -18.28 -14.33 5.26
CA SER A 4 -17.50 -13.16 5.67
C SER A 4 -15.99 -13.37 5.70
N ASP A 5 -15.50 -14.59 5.94
CA ASP A 5 -14.06 -14.87 5.91
C ASP A 5 -13.51 -14.83 4.48
N GLU A 6 -14.31 -15.29 3.51
CA GLU A 6 -13.97 -15.23 2.08
C GLU A 6 -13.90 -13.79 1.58
N GLU A 7 -14.88 -12.97 1.95
CA GLU A 7 -14.88 -11.54 1.61
C GLU A 7 -13.66 -10.81 2.19
N LEU A 8 -13.28 -11.10 3.44
CA LEU A 8 -12.11 -10.50 4.08
C LEU A 8 -10.81 -10.92 3.40
N MET A 9 -10.67 -12.18 2.98
CA MET A 9 -9.52 -12.63 2.22
C MET A 9 -9.42 -11.92 0.87
N LEU A 10 -10.53 -11.80 0.15
CA LEU A 10 -10.58 -11.10 -1.13
C LEU A 10 -10.17 -9.63 -1.00
N ILE A 11 -10.64 -8.95 0.05
CA ILE A 11 -10.22 -7.56 0.34
C ILE A 11 -8.72 -7.50 0.63
N GLY A 12 -8.21 -8.44 1.43
CA GLY A 12 -6.78 -8.55 1.72
C GLY A 12 -5.93 -8.69 0.47
N GLU A 13 -6.31 -9.60 -0.43
CA GLU A 13 -5.64 -9.81 -1.72
C GLU A 13 -5.64 -8.53 -2.57
N ILE A 14 -6.80 -7.89 -2.73
CA ILE A 14 -6.92 -6.64 -3.50
C ILE A 14 -5.99 -5.55 -2.94
N VAL A 15 -5.91 -5.42 -1.62
CA VAL A 15 -5.06 -4.41 -0.97
C VAL A 15 -3.58 -4.72 -1.18
N VAL A 16 -3.17 -5.99 -1.06
CA VAL A 16 -1.78 -6.42 -1.27
C VAL A 16 -1.36 -6.23 -2.73
N ASP A 17 -2.19 -6.68 -3.68
CA ASP A 17 -1.93 -6.54 -5.11
C ASP A 17 -1.85 -5.07 -5.52
N HIS A 18 -2.75 -4.23 -4.99
CA HIS A 18 -2.70 -2.80 -5.26
C HIS A 18 -1.42 -2.19 -4.69
N ALA A 19 -1.03 -2.55 -3.47
CA ALA A 19 0.21 -2.08 -2.87
C ALA A 19 1.43 -2.48 -3.72
N GLU A 20 1.55 -3.74 -4.15
CA GLU A 20 2.67 -4.21 -4.98
C GLU A 20 2.75 -3.43 -6.30
N ASN A 21 1.61 -3.20 -6.95
CA ASN A 21 1.53 -2.40 -8.17
C ASN A 21 2.07 -0.98 -7.96
N LEU A 22 1.78 -0.34 -6.82
CA LEU A 22 2.28 1.00 -6.53
C LEU A 22 3.83 1.03 -6.43
N PHE A 23 4.44 -0.02 -5.85
CA PHE A 23 5.90 -0.13 -5.78
C PHE A 23 6.54 -0.42 -7.14
N ILE A 24 5.89 -1.23 -7.99
CA ILE A 24 6.32 -1.46 -9.37
C ILE A 24 6.32 -0.16 -10.16
N HIS A 25 5.23 0.61 -10.11
CA HIS A 25 5.09 1.87 -10.83
C HIS A 25 6.08 2.94 -10.35
N ALA A 26 6.37 2.98 -9.05
CA ALA A 26 7.38 3.87 -8.48
C ALA A 26 8.82 3.39 -8.71
N CYS A 27 9.04 2.33 -9.50
CA CYS A 27 10.34 1.74 -9.80
C CYS A 27 11.13 1.27 -8.56
N VAL A 28 10.42 0.88 -7.49
CA VAL A 28 10.99 0.41 -6.21
C VAL A 28 10.43 -0.96 -5.79
N HIS A 29 10.04 -1.81 -6.73
CA HIS A 29 9.46 -3.14 -6.48
C HIS A 29 10.28 -4.03 -5.53
N THR A 30 11.62 -3.92 -5.52
CA THR A 30 12.48 -4.67 -4.61
C THR A 30 12.33 -4.28 -3.14
N ASP A 31 11.73 -3.12 -2.86
CA ASP A 31 11.45 -2.63 -1.51
C ASP A 31 10.11 -3.16 -0.98
N PHE A 32 9.29 -3.78 -1.83
CA PHE A 32 7.97 -4.28 -1.45
C PHE A 32 8.08 -5.45 -0.47
N CYS A 33 7.46 -5.28 0.70
CA CYS A 33 7.27 -6.30 1.71
C CYS A 33 6.10 -5.91 2.62
N ILE A 34 5.54 -6.84 3.38
CA ILE A 34 4.54 -6.55 4.41
C ILE A 34 5.27 -6.50 5.76
N GLN A 35 5.27 -5.33 6.42
CA GLN A 35 5.95 -5.14 7.71
C GLN A 35 5.02 -5.36 8.91
N GLU A 36 3.78 -4.92 8.81
CA GLU A 36 2.82 -4.94 9.91
C GLU A 36 1.40 -5.12 9.38
N VAL A 37 0.61 -5.93 10.09
CA VAL A 37 -0.82 -6.13 9.85
C VAL A 37 -1.55 -5.98 11.18
N GLY A 38 -2.41 -4.97 11.29
CA GLY A 38 -3.20 -4.68 12.47
C GLY A 38 -4.35 -3.73 12.14
N ASN A 39 -4.45 -2.62 12.85
CA ASN A 39 -5.40 -1.55 12.51
C ASN A 39 -5.09 -0.87 11.17
N VAL A 40 -3.82 -0.95 10.76
CA VAL A 40 -3.30 -0.54 9.45
C VAL A 40 -2.46 -1.67 8.90
N VAL A 41 -2.19 -1.62 7.60
CA VAL A 41 -1.19 -2.47 6.95
C VAL A 41 -0.04 -1.58 6.50
N VAL A 42 1.19 -1.96 6.85
CA VAL A 42 2.41 -1.25 6.44
C VAL A 42 3.14 -2.07 5.41
N PHE A 43 3.33 -1.48 4.23
CA PHE A 43 4.09 -2.04 3.13
C PHE A 43 5.41 -1.29 2.96
N GLY A 44 6.44 -2.03 2.56
CA GLY A 44 7.73 -1.51 2.15
C GLY A 44 8.76 -1.43 3.27
N GLY A 45 10.02 -1.66 2.91
CA GLY A 45 11.18 -1.61 3.80
C GLY A 45 11.58 -0.18 4.14
N VAL A 46 12.12 0.50 3.12
CA VAL A 46 12.57 1.88 3.14
C VAL A 46 11.39 2.82 2.93
N ASN A 47 10.60 2.60 1.88
CA ASN A 47 9.44 3.41 1.55
C ASN A 47 8.20 2.84 2.21
N ARG A 48 7.75 3.46 3.30
CA ARG A 48 6.59 3.02 4.06
C ARG A 48 5.28 3.52 3.46
N LEU A 49 4.58 2.63 2.77
CA LEU A 49 3.22 2.82 2.30
C LEU A 49 2.25 2.23 3.33
N ILE A 50 1.31 3.04 3.81
CA ILE A 50 0.35 2.64 4.84
C ILE A 50 -1.03 2.55 4.21
N TRP A 51 -1.72 1.43 4.42
CA TRP A 51 -3.14 1.28 4.12
C TRP A 51 -3.96 1.34 5.41
N HIS A 52 -5.01 2.16 5.42
CA HIS A 52 -5.99 2.22 6.49
C HIS A 52 -7.40 2.04 5.91
N PRO A 53 -8.25 1.15 6.47
CA PRO A 53 -9.57 0.85 5.90
C PRO A 53 -10.45 2.09 5.63
N LYS A 54 -10.35 3.12 6.48
CA LYS A 54 -11.14 4.36 6.36
C LYS A 54 -10.47 5.46 5.52
N HIS A 55 -9.17 5.38 5.28
CA HIS A 55 -8.39 6.48 4.68
C HIS A 55 -7.68 6.06 3.39
N GLY A 56 -7.71 4.78 3.03
CA GLY A 56 -6.99 4.24 1.88
C GLY A 56 -5.49 4.26 2.10
N PHE A 57 -4.76 4.41 0.99
CA PHE A 57 -3.30 4.42 0.96
C PHE A 57 -2.73 5.82 1.22
N TYR A 58 -1.65 5.90 1.99
CA TYR A 58 -0.85 7.11 2.15
C TYR A 58 0.60 6.79 2.53
N CYS A 59 1.53 7.69 2.20
CA CYS A 59 2.94 7.52 2.53
C CYS A 59 3.26 8.01 3.95
N ASP A 60 4.15 7.31 4.64
CA ASP A 60 4.79 7.84 5.84
C ASP A 60 5.82 8.92 5.45
N LYS A 61 5.51 10.17 5.81
CA LYS A 61 6.33 11.35 5.49
C LYS A 61 7.74 11.31 6.09
N LYS A 62 7.99 10.47 7.09
CA LYS A 62 9.29 10.38 7.77
C LYS A 62 10.22 9.35 7.13
N TYR A 63 9.67 8.29 6.55
CA TYR A 63 10.47 7.15 6.08
C TYR A 63 10.52 7.04 4.55
N CYS A 64 9.54 7.61 3.83
CA CYS A 64 9.55 7.57 2.37
C CYS A 64 10.61 8.50 1.75
N THR A 65 11.25 8.02 0.70
CA THR A 65 12.08 8.86 -0.17
C THR A 65 11.24 9.89 -0.90
N GLN A 66 11.85 11.01 -1.29
CA GLN A 66 11.14 12.06 -2.04
C GLN A 66 10.59 11.54 -3.38
N ASN A 67 11.40 10.78 -4.12
CA ASN A 67 10.99 10.19 -5.40
C ASN A 67 9.74 9.32 -5.25
N PHE A 68 9.70 8.46 -4.23
CA PHE A 68 8.52 7.62 -3.97
C PHE A 68 7.28 8.46 -3.66
N MET A 69 7.41 9.49 -2.82
CA MET A 69 6.31 10.39 -2.50
C MET A 69 5.79 11.16 -3.72
N GLU A 70 6.67 11.55 -4.65
CA GLU A 70 6.30 12.23 -5.89
C GLU A 70 5.55 11.27 -6.84
N SER A 71 6.08 10.07 -7.07
CA SER A 71 5.41 9.04 -7.87
C SER A 71 4.03 8.70 -7.32
N MET A 72 3.89 8.58 -6.00
CA MET A 72 2.62 8.30 -5.35
C MET A 72 1.59 9.42 -5.51
N LYS A 73 2.01 10.69 -5.44
CA LYS A 73 1.11 11.84 -5.68
C LYS A 73 0.57 11.85 -7.09
N GLU A 74 1.40 11.57 -8.10
CA GLU A 74 0.96 11.54 -9.50
C GLU A 74 -0.09 10.46 -9.74
N MET A 75 0.03 9.31 -9.07
CA MET A 75 -0.93 8.21 -9.21
C MET A 75 -2.24 8.49 -8.47
N MET A 76 -2.17 8.97 -7.22
CA MET A 76 -3.36 9.25 -6.41
C MET A 76 -4.24 10.37 -6.96
N VAL A 77 -3.67 11.30 -7.74
CA VAL A 77 -4.42 12.37 -8.42
C VAL A 77 -5.10 11.88 -9.70
N LYS A 78 -4.54 10.85 -10.36
CA LYS A 78 -5.09 10.28 -11.62
C LYS A 78 -6.25 9.30 -11.40
N SER A 79 -6.55 8.92 -10.17
CA SER A 79 -7.63 7.98 -9.83
C SER A 79 -8.99 8.64 -9.56
N ILE A 80 -9.23 9.86 -10.08
CA ILE A 80 -10.52 10.58 -9.99
C ILE A 80 -11.15 10.67 -11.38
#